data_AF-A0AAW9IEU0-F1
#
_entry.id   AF-A0AAW9IEU0-F1
#
_cell.length_a   1.000
_cell.length_b   1.000
_cell.length_c   1.000
_cell.angle_alpha   90.00
_cell.angle_beta   90.00
_cell.angle_gamma   90.00
#
_symmetry.space_group_name_H-M   'P 1'
#
loop_
_entity.id
_entity.type
_entity.pdbx_description
1 polymer ?
#
loop_
_entity_poly.entity_id
_entity_poly.type
_entity_poly.pdbx_seq_one_letter_code
_entity_poly.pdbx_strand_id
1 'polypeptide(L)'
;LELVTAEQVKGIPKSYPGYDLIVGSAGPEVRSIQEYLNRIAQNYPLIPKVAQDGVYGTSTAEAVKVFQGVFNLPQTGIVDYATWYKISDVYVGVTRIAELRGSAETVQRIFIPPRSFDNYYDSTVPKFNYIDDIL
;
A
#
# COMPACT_ATOMS: atom_id res chain seq x y z
N LEU A 1 -26.17 20.24 10.67
CA LEU A 1 -25.30 19.05 10.77
C LEU A 1 -24.20 19.25 9.75
N GLU A 2 -23.05 19.70 10.23
CA GLU A 2 -21.84 19.90 9.43
C GLU A 2 -21.29 18.51 9.12
N LEU A 3 -21.32 18.11 7.86
CA LEU A 3 -20.66 16.89 7.42
C LEU A 3 -19.18 17.21 7.35
N VAL A 4 -18.45 16.93 8.42
CA VAL A 4 -16.99 16.88 8.37
C VAL A 4 -16.66 15.64 7.55
N THR A 5 -16.57 15.81 6.23
CA THR A 5 -15.95 14.82 5.36
C THR A 5 -14.54 14.63 5.88
N ALA A 6 -14.29 13.51 6.58
CA ALA A 6 -12.93 13.06 6.83
C ALA A 6 -12.23 13.11 5.46
N GLU A 7 -11.18 13.91 5.39
CA GLU A 7 -10.36 14.11 4.20
C GLU A 7 -9.76 12.74 3.87
N GLN A 8 -10.50 11.90 3.15
CA GLN A 8 -9.93 10.73 2.51
C GLN A 8 -8.85 11.30 1.61
N VAL A 9 -7.61 11.18 2.07
CA VAL A 9 -6.41 11.72 1.45
C VAL A 9 -6.37 11.17 0.05
N LYS A 10 -6.83 12.00 -0.88
CA LYS A 10 -7.24 11.67 -2.23
C LYS A 10 -6.05 11.03 -2.97
N GLY A 11 -5.97 9.69 -2.99
CA GLY A 11 -4.96 8.96 -3.76
C GLY A 11 -3.94 8.11 -2.99
N ILE A 12 -4.21 7.67 -1.76
CA ILE A 12 -3.40 6.66 -1.07
C ILE A 12 -4.17 5.32 -0.95
N PRO A 13 -3.55 4.17 -1.30
CA PRO A 13 -2.28 4.07 -2.01
C PRO A 13 -2.40 4.54 -3.47
N LYS A 14 -1.30 5.07 -4.02
CA LYS A 14 -1.25 5.48 -5.42
C LYS A 14 -1.46 4.27 -6.34
N SER A 15 -2.12 4.50 -7.48
CA SER A 15 -2.19 3.50 -8.54
C SER A 15 -0.81 3.24 -9.15
N TYR A 16 -0.60 2.02 -9.63
CA TYR A 16 0.61 1.65 -10.37
C TYR A 16 0.86 2.62 -11.54
N PRO A 17 2.09 3.17 -11.71
CA PRO A 17 2.35 4.23 -12.69
C PRO A 17 2.41 3.75 -14.15
N GLY A 18 2.26 2.45 -14.40
CA GLY A 18 2.29 1.86 -15.74
C GLY A 18 3.69 1.43 -16.21
N TYR A 19 4.71 1.56 -15.36
CA TYR A 19 6.08 1.13 -15.62
C TYR A 19 6.76 0.63 -14.34
N ASP A 20 7.71 -0.29 -14.49
CA ASP A 20 8.44 -0.90 -13.37
C ASP A 20 9.41 0.12 -12.74
N LEU A 21 9.57 0.07 -11.41
CA LEU A 21 10.66 0.79 -10.74
C LEU A 21 11.87 -0.11 -10.56
N ILE A 22 13.00 0.34 -11.11
CA ILE A 22 14.27 -0.39 -11.14
C ILE A 22 15.40 0.53 -10.68
N VAL A 23 16.61 -0.02 -10.51
CA VAL A 23 17.79 0.81 -10.25
C VAL A 23 17.95 1.87 -11.35
N GLY A 24 18.02 3.13 -10.95
CA GLY A 24 18.08 4.29 -11.84
C GLY A 24 16.74 4.99 -12.07
N SER A 25 15.59 4.37 -11.72
CA SER A 25 14.31 5.08 -11.65
C SER A 25 14.36 6.21 -10.62
N ALA A 26 13.66 7.31 -10.89
CA ALA A 26 13.53 8.42 -9.96
C ALA A 26 12.17 9.10 -10.09
N GLY A 27 11.71 9.76 -9.02
CA GLY A 27 10.48 10.53 -9.03
C GLY A 27 9.56 10.26 -7.84
N PRO A 28 8.35 10.86 -7.86
CA PRO A 28 7.40 10.75 -6.76
C PRO A 28 6.90 9.31 -6.52
N GLU A 29 6.91 8.45 -7.52
CA GLU A 29 6.53 7.03 -7.44
C GLU A 29 7.55 6.25 -6.60
N VAL A 30 8.84 6.45 -6.88
CA VAL A 30 9.94 5.87 -6.08
C VAL A 30 9.86 6.35 -4.64
N ARG A 31 9.64 7.66 -4.43
CA ARG A 31 9.48 8.23 -3.09
C ARG A 31 8.32 7.59 -2.33
N SER A 32 7.22 7.31 -3.01
CA SER A 32 6.03 6.68 -2.41
C SER A 32 6.36 5.25 -1.95
N ILE A 33 7.06 4.46 -2.78
CA ILE A 33 7.49 3.11 -2.39
C ILE A 33 8.49 3.14 -1.22
N GLN A 34 9.46 4.06 -1.22
CA GLN A 34 10.41 4.22 -0.12
C GLN A 34 9.70 4.53 1.20
N GLU A 35 8.70 5.41 1.17
CA GLU A 35 7.84 5.70 2.31
C GLU A 35 7.11 4.45 2.82
N TYR A 36 6.46 3.72 1.91
CA TYR A 36 5.69 2.54 2.25
C TYR A 36 6.58 1.44 2.84
N LEU A 37 7.73 1.16 2.23
CA LEU A 37 8.71 0.21 2.75
C LEU A 37 9.19 0.60 4.15
N ASN A 38 9.52 1.87 4.38
CA ASN A 38 9.98 2.35 5.68
C ASN A 38 8.91 2.23 6.78
N ARG A 39 7.64 2.42 6.43
CA ARG A 39 6.53 2.19 7.37
C ARG A 39 6.36 0.71 7.67
N ILE A 40 6.35 -0.14 6.64
CA ILE A 40 6.23 -1.60 6.78
C ILE A 40 7.39 -2.15 7.63
N ALA A 41 8.61 -1.64 7.44
CA ALA A 41 9.79 -2.04 8.21
C ALA A 41 9.67 -1.84 9.73
N GLN A 42 8.71 -1.02 10.20
CA GLN A 42 8.44 -0.89 11.64
C GLN A 42 7.81 -2.17 12.23
N ASN A 43 7.03 -2.89 11.43
CA ASN A 43 6.39 -4.16 11.82
C ASN A 43 7.18 -5.38 11.30
N TYR A 44 7.95 -5.21 10.21
CA TYR A 44 8.74 -6.25 9.56
C TYR A 44 10.23 -5.86 9.56
N PRO A 45 10.94 -5.99 10.70
CA PRO A 45 12.28 -5.43 10.88
C PRO A 45 13.37 -6.07 10.02
N LEU A 46 13.09 -7.19 9.35
CA LEU A 46 13.98 -7.77 8.34
C LEU A 46 14.13 -6.86 7.12
N ILE A 47 13.11 -6.06 6.80
CA ILE A 47 13.13 -5.14 5.66
C ILE A 47 14.01 -3.93 6.03
N PRO A 48 15.14 -3.70 5.33
CA PRO A 48 15.99 -2.55 5.57
C PRO A 48 15.22 -1.24 5.33
N LYS A 49 15.46 -0.25 6.19
CA LYS A 49 15.01 1.13 5.93
C LYS A 49 15.87 1.77 4.85
N VAL A 50 15.26 2.63 4.06
CA VAL A 50 15.87 3.30 2.91
C VAL A 50 15.70 4.81 3.02
N ALA A 51 16.54 5.58 2.31
CA ALA A 51 16.29 7.01 2.16
C ALA A 51 14.99 7.25 1.37
N GLN A 52 14.22 8.27 1.73
CA GLN A 52 13.01 8.68 1.01
C GLN A 52 13.32 9.87 0.09
N ASP A 53 14.36 9.74 -0.72
CA ASP A 53 14.87 10.78 -1.62
C ASP A 53 14.13 10.80 -2.97
N GLY A 54 13.44 9.73 -3.33
CA GLY A 54 12.83 9.51 -4.63
C GLY A 54 13.80 8.97 -5.68
N VAL A 55 14.94 8.39 -5.28
CA VAL A 55 15.92 7.76 -6.17
C VAL A 55 16.01 6.27 -5.88
N TYR A 56 15.79 5.46 -6.91
CA TYR A 56 15.82 4.01 -6.78
C TYR A 56 17.26 3.52 -6.92
N GLY A 57 17.98 3.52 -5.80
CA GLY A 57 19.35 3.01 -5.70
C GLY A 57 19.41 1.51 -5.37
N THR A 58 20.63 1.01 -5.19
CA THR A 58 20.90 -0.38 -4.78
C THR A 58 20.27 -0.71 -3.42
N SER A 59 20.28 0.23 -2.46
CA SER A 59 19.63 0.07 -1.17
C SER A 59 18.11 -0.11 -1.27
N THR A 60 17.45 0.63 -2.17
CA THR A 60 16.01 0.45 -2.45
C THR A 60 15.75 -0.92 -3.07
N ALA A 61 16.58 -1.35 -4.03
CA ALA A 61 16.46 -2.66 -4.66
C ALA A 61 16.61 -3.82 -3.65
N GLU A 62 17.57 -3.71 -2.73
CA GLU A 62 17.78 -4.68 -1.64
C GLU A 62 16.57 -4.73 -0.70
N ALA A 63 16.04 -3.57 -0.31
CA ALA A 63 14.84 -3.53 0.54
C ALA A 63 13.62 -4.16 -0.13
N VAL A 64 13.42 -3.89 -1.43
CA VAL A 64 12.36 -4.53 -2.23
C VAL A 64 12.58 -6.04 -2.33
N LYS A 65 13.81 -6.50 -2.54
CA LYS A 65 14.13 -7.93 -2.61
C LYS A 65 13.83 -8.66 -1.29
N VAL A 66 14.11 -8.02 -0.16
CA VAL A 66 13.76 -8.58 1.16
C VAL A 66 12.25 -8.57 1.36
N PHE A 67 11.57 -7.47 1.04
CA PHE A 67 10.10 -7.41 1.07
C PHE A 67 9.48 -8.55 0.25
N GLN A 68 9.94 -8.74 -0.99
CA GLN A 68 9.47 -9.81 -1.87
C GLN A 68 9.64 -11.19 -1.22
N GLY A 69 10.78 -11.45 -0.60
CA GLY A 69 11.02 -12.70 0.13
C GLY A 69 10.07 -12.90 1.31
N VAL A 70 9.84 -11.86 2.11
CA VAL A 70 8.91 -11.90 3.26
C VAL A 70 7.49 -12.22 2.83
N PHE A 71 7.07 -11.73 1.66
CA PHE A 71 5.70 -11.88 1.16
C PHE A 71 5.55 -12.90 0.03
N ASN A 72 6.51 -13.84 -0.11
CA ASN A 72 6.49 -14.94 -1.09
C ASN A 72 6.34 -14.49 -2.55
N LEU A 73 6.95 -13.36 -2.89
CA LEU A 73 7.10 -12.88 -4.27
C LEU A 73 8.48 -13.27 -4.83
N PRO A 74 8.65 -13.33 -6.17
CA PRO A 74 9.98 -13.44 -6.78
C PRO A 74 10.91 -12.32 -6.31
N GLN A 75 12.10 -12.68 -5.80
CA GLN A 75 13.09 -11.75 -5.22
C GLN A 75 13.92 -11.04 -6.29
N THR A 76 13.26 -10.27 -7.17
CA THR A 76 13.89 -9.55 -8.28
C THR A 76 14.54 -8.24 -7.85
N GLY A 77 14.08 -7.62 -6.76
CA GLY A 77 14.43 -6.26 -6.38
C GLY A 77 13.83 -5.18 -7.30
N ILE A 78 12.91 -5.58 -8.19
CA ILE A 78 12.16 -4.71 -9.11
C ILE A 78 10.76 -4.51 -8.55
N VAL A 79 10.25 -3.27 -8.58
CA VAL A 79 8.83 -3.01 -8.27
C VAL A 79 8.04 -3.06 -9.57
N ASP A 80 7.61 -4.27 -9.93
CA ASP A 80 6.63 -4.51 -10.98
C ASP A 80 5.19 -4.28 -10.46
N TYR A 81 4.21 -4.49 -11.33
CA TYR A 81 2.78 -4.36 -10.99
C TYR A 81 2.42 -5.15 -9.72
N ALA A 82 2.83 -6.42 -9.63
CA ALA A 82 2.48 -7.29 -8.51
C ALA A 82 3.12 -6.80 -7.20
N THR A 83 4.40 -6.41 -7.26
CA THR A 83 5.15 -5.90 -6.10
C THR A 83 4.58 -4.56 -5.62
N TRP A 84 4.21 -3.65 -6.54
CA TRP A 84 3.60 -2.36 -6.19
C TRP A 84 2.34 -2.52 -5.36
N TYR A 85 1.40 -3.35 -5.84
CA TYR A 85 0.14 -3.57 -5.13
C TYR A 85 0.34 -4.34 -3.84
N LYS A 86 1.30 -5.27 -3.78
CA LYS A 86 1.60 -5.97 -2.53
C LYS A 86 2.18 -5.02 -1.47
N ILE A 87 3.11 -4.14 -1.83
CA ILE A 87 3.63 -3.11 -0.92
C ILE A 87 2.50 -2.20 -0.44
N SER A 88 1.63 -1.76 -1.35
CA SER A 88 0.49 -0.89 -1.06
C SER A 88 -0.51 -1.54 -0.09
N ASP A 89 -0.87 -2.80 -0.32
CA ASP A 89 -1.78 -3.59 0.54
C ASP A 89 -1.22 -3.75 1.96
N VAL A 90 0.05 -4.15 2.06
CA VAL A 90 0.72 -4.32 3.36
C VAL A 90 0.86 -2.98 4.09
N TYR A 91 1.20 -1.91 3.38
CA TYR A 91 1.26 -0.56 3.93
C TYR A 91 -0.06 -0.17 4.59
N VAL A 92 -1.17 -0.30 3.86
CA VAL A 92 -2.52 -0.01 4.38
C VAL A 92 -2.85 -0.90 5.59
N GLY A 93 -2.48 -2.18 5.54
CA GLY A 93 -2.66 -3.10 6.67
C GLY A 93 -1.94 -2.64 7.93
N VAL A 94 -0.66 -2.25 7.83
CA VAL A 94 0.14 -1.84 9.00
C VAL A 94 -0.21 -0.44 9.50
N THR A 95 -0.68 0.48 8.64
CA THR A 95 -1.14 1.80 9.08
C THR A 95 -2.45 1.70 9.83
N ARG A 96 -3.41 0.93 9.33
CA ARG A 96 -4.67 0.66 10.04
C ARG A 96 -4.43 0.03 11.41
N ILE A 97 -3.52 -0.95 11.51
CA ILE A 97 -3.19 -1.56 12.81
C ILE A 97 -2.63 -0.51 13.79
N ALA A 98 -1.82 0.44 13.32
CA ALA A 98 -1.28 1.49 14.17
C ALA A 98 -2.34 2.52 14.58
N GLU A 99 -3.27 2.84 13.68
CA GLU A 99 -4.44 3.68 13.95
C GLU A 99 -5.34 3.01 15.01
N LEU A 100 -5.69 1.72 14.84
CA LEU A 100 -6.47 0.93 15.81
C LEU A 100 -5.85 0.91 17.22
N ARG A 101 -4.52 0.89 17.32
CA ARG A 101 -3.82 0.95 18.62
C ARG A 101 -3.85 2.35 19.25
N GLY A 102 -4.11 3.39 18.45
CA GLY A 102 -4.17 4.79 18.88
C GLY A 102 -5.59 5.35 19.07
N SER A 103 -6.60 4.82 18.38
CA SER A 103 -7.99 5.28 18.40
C SER A 103 -8.95 4.17 18.82
N ALA A 104 -9.44 4.20 20.05
CA ALA A 104 -10.55 3.36 20.49
C ALA A 104 -11.88 4.05 20.15
N GLU A 105 -12.38 3.94 18.91
CA GLU A 105 -13.81 4.09 18.52
C GLU A 105 -14.01 3.73 17.02
N THR A 106 -15.07 2.95 16.70
CA THR A 106 -15.13 2.04 15.52
C THR A 106 -16.44 2.23 14.70
N VAL A 107 -16.46 2.34 13.34
CA VAL A 107 -17.70 2.63 12.53
C VAL A 107 -17.91 1.79 11.23
N GLN A 108 -19.03 1.11 11.01
CA GLN A 108 -19.15 0.13 9.89
C GLN A 108 -19.19 0.64 8.42
N ARG A 109 -18.39 0.08 7.47
CA ARG A 109 -18.45 0.34 5.98
C ARG A 109 -18.28 -0.92 5.08
N ILE A 110 -18.43 -0.80 3.75
CA ILE A 110 -18.54 -1.92 2.78
C ILE A 110 -17.49 -1.81 1.67
N PHE A 111 -16.75 -2.90 1.37
CA PHE A 111 -15.56 -2.86 0.49
C PHE A 111 -15.95 -3.46 -0.83
N ILE A 112 -15.75 -2.71 -1.90
CA ILE A 112 -15.98 -3.17 -3.26
C ILE A 112 -14.62 -3.19 -3.96
N PRO A 113 -14.04 -4.37 -4.23
CA PRO A 113 -12.76 -4.46 -4.94
C PRO A 113 -12.88 -3.87 -6.35
N PRO A 114 -11.81 -3.25 -6.89
CA PRO A 114 -11.82 -2.71 -8.24
C PRO A 114 -12.05 -3.84 -9.26
N ARG A 115 -13.12 -3.71 -10.07
CA ARG A 115 -13.49 -4.64 -11.14
C ARG A 115 -13.12 -4.05 -12.51
N SER A 116 -12.89 -4.92 -13.50
CA SER A 116 -13.00 -4.54 -14.91
C SER A 116 -14.40 -3.98 -15.18
N PHE A 117 -14.52 -2.94 -16.01
CA PHE A 117 -15.75 -2.18 -16.28
C PHE A 117 -16.97 -3.06 -16.67
N ASP A 118 -16.74 -4.28 -17.14
CA ASP A 118 -17.77 -5.15 -17.72
C ASP A 118 -18.73 -5.78 -16.69
N ASN A 119 -18.38 -5.83 -15.40
CA ASN A 119 -19.15 -6.59 -14.39
C ASN A 119 -19.63 -5.76 -13.20
N TYR A 120 -19.97 -4.47 -13.41
CA TYR A 120 -20.37 -3.55 -12.34
C TYR A 120 -21.69 -3.94 -11.64
N TYR A 121 -22.60 -4.65 -12.32
CA TYR A 121 -23.91 -5.07 -11.77
C TYR A 121 -24.07 -6.57 -11.53
N ASP A 122 -22.98 -7.36 -11.60
CA ASP A 122 -23.05 -8.80 -11.34
C ASP A 122 -23.39 -9.08 -9.86
N SER A 123 -24.56 -9.72 -9.64
CA SER A 123 -25.13 -10.06 -8.34
C SER A 123 -24.52 -11.29 -7.68
N THR A 124 -23.69 -12.05 -8.42
CA THR A 124 -22.98 -13.22 -7.90
C THR A 124 -21.73 -12.87 -7.10
N VAL A 125 -21.34 -11.60 -7.09
CA VAL A 125 -20.14 -11.16 -6.40
C VAL A 125 -20.38 -11.08 -4.89
N PRO A 126 -19.55 -11.77 -4.08
CA PRO A 126 -19.65 -11.71 -2.62
C PRO A 126 -19.52 -10.27 -2.10
N LYS A 127 -20.50 -9.84 -1.31
CA LYS A 127 -20.49 -8.56 -0.60
C LYS A 127 -20.10 -8.82 0.85
N PHE A 128 -19.13 -8.07 1.36
CA PHE A 128 -18.69 -8.19 2.74
C PHE A 128 -18.94 -6.87 3.47
N ASN A 129 -19.63 -6.97 4.61
CA ASN A 129 -19.73 -5.87 5.57
C ASN A 129 -18.44 -5.85 6.39
N TYR A 130 -17.84 -4.69 6.60
CA TYR A 130 -16.65 -4.55 7.43
C TYR A 130 -16.79 -3.34 8.36
N ILE A 131 -16.03 -3.29 9.47
CA ILE A 131 -16.05 -2.15 10.39
C ILE A 131 -14.91 -1.18 10.06
N ASP A 132 -15.21 0.11 9.95
CA ASP A 132 -14.40 1.22 9.43
C ASP A 132 -14.20 2.30 10.52
N ASP A 133 -13.07 2.31 11.20
CA ASP A 133 -12.91 3.22 12.33
C ASP A 133 -12.85 4.68 11.84
N ILE A 134 -13.93 5.46 12.08
CA ILE A 134 -13.96 6.90 11.88
C ILE A 134 -13.49 7.52 13.19
N LEU A 135 -12.30 8.11 13.17
CA LEU A 135 -12.01 9.33 13.92
C LEU A 135 -11.16 10.25 13.04
#